data_AF-A0A453JHL9-F1
#
_entry.id   AF-A0A453JHL9-F1
#
_cell.length_a   1.000
_cell.length_b   1.000
_cell.length_c   1.000
_cell.angle_alpha   90.00
_cell.angle_beta   90.00
_cell.angle_gamma   90.00
#
_symmetry.space_group_name_H-M   'P 1'
#
loop_
_entity.id
_entity.type
_entity.pdbx_description
1 polymer ?
#
loop_
_entity_poly.entity_id
_entity_poly.type
_entity_poly.pdbx_seq_one_letter_code
_entity_poly.pdbx_strand_id
1 'polypeptide(L)'
;LLDAGVNRSPSGYLNNPAEERSKYRYNVDKEMTLVKFVDDEFGPVGSFNWFATHGTSMSRTNSLISGDNKGAAARFMEDWAEQNGLPKQTGHANSDDFGSLHLPRRVSTIIPEPDEITDDLMQLASSYKASGGRILASSNITRRIRNTQKNNAKFVSAFCQSNCGDVSPNVLGAFCIDTNLPCDFNHSTCNGKNELCYGRGPGYPNEFESTRIIGNRQFLKAADLFNSASEELQGKVDYRHTYLDFSQLEVSVSTSTGGQQVVKTCPAAMGFSFAAGTTDGPGAFDFKQGDDKVWYIS
;
A
#
# COMPACT_ATOMS: atom_id res chain seq x y z
N LEU A 1 9.06 -9.82 4.14
CA LEU A 1 9.02 -9.45 2.72
C LEU A 1 10.16 -8.48 2.43
N LEU A 2 11.15 -8.89 1.65
CA LEU A 2 12.22 -8.01 1.18
C LEU A 2 11.83 -7.39 -0.16
N ASP A 3 12.45 -6.26 -0.52
CA ASP A 3 12.31 -5.63 -1.84
C ASP A 3 10.86 -5.25 -2.22
N ALA A 4 10.00 -4.93 -1.26
CA ALA A 4 8.66 -4.36 -1.51
C ALA A 4 8.48 -2.97 -0.85
N GLY A 5 9.58 -2.41 -0.35
CA GLY A 5 9.61 -1.14 0.35
C GLY A 5 11.04 -0.72 0.67
N VAL A 6 11.36 0.56 0.46
CA VAL A 6 12.62 1.22 0.83
C VAL A 6 12.34 2.48 1.65
N ASN A 7 13.24 2.86 2.57
CA ASN A 7 13.09 4.10 3.31
C ASN A 7 13.34 5.30 2.39
N ARG A 8 12.38 6.22 2.28
CA ARG A 8 12.49 7.45 1.46
C ARG A 8 13.00 8.67 2.23
N SER A 9 13.21 8.53 3.54
CA SER A 9 13.77 9.56 4.43
C SER A 9 14.84 8.95 5.35
N PRO A 10 15.87 8.28 4.80
CA PRO A 10 16.86 7.54 5.60
C PRO A 10 17.68 8.45 6.53
N SER A 11 17.91 9.71 6.16
CA SER A 11 18.53 10.72 7.03
C SER A 11 17.70 10.95 8.31
N GLY A 12 16.37 11.01 8.17
CA GLY A 12 15.44 11.11 9.30
C GLY A 12 15.51 9.88 10.21
N TYR A 13 15.55 8.68 9.64
CA TYR A 13 15.72 7.44 10.42
C TYR A 13 17.03 7.42 11.22
N LEU A 14 18.12 7.96 10.67
CA LEU A 14 19.43 7.98 11.33
C LEU A 14 19.49 8.88 12.57
N ASN A 15 18.52 9.79 12.75
CA ASN A 15 18.39 10.61 13.95
C ASN A 15 17.84 9.82 15.16
N ASN A 16 17.30 8.62 14.94
CA ASN A 16 16.92 7.73 16.05
C ASN A 16 18.17 7.26 16.83
N PRO A 17 18.09 7.09 18.16
CA PRO A 17 19.20 6.63 18.99
C PRO A 17 19.87 5.37 18.43
N ALA A 18 21.21 5.34 18.43
CA ALA A 18 21.97 4.21 17.87
C ALA A 18 21.63 2.87 18.56
N GLU A 19 21.41 2.89 19.88
CA GLU A 19 20.99 1.71 20.64
C GLU A 19 19.64 1.18 20.16
N GLU A 20 18.66 2.05 19.90
CA GLU A 20 17.37 1.65 19.35
C GLU A 20 17.51 1.08 17.94
N ARG A 21 18.23 1.77 17.05
CA ARG A 21 18.44 1.32 15.66
C ARG A 21 19.11 -0.05 15.61
N SER A 22 20.01 -0.35 16.56
CA SER A 22 20.71 -1.64 16.62
C SER A 22 19.80 -2.84 16.92
N LYS A 23 18.59 -2.61 17.44
CA LYS A 23 17.58 -3.66 17.69
C LYS A 23 16.93 -4.16 16.40
N TYR A 24 17.06 -3.42 15.30
CA TYR A 24 16.40 -3.71 14.03
C TYR A 24 17.42 -3.94 12.92
N ARG A 25 17.19 -4.98 12.12
CA ARG A 25 18.05 -5.29 10.97
C ARG A 25 17.90 -4.31 9.81
N TYR A 26 16.74 -3.68 9.67
CA TYR A 26 16.36 -2.82 8.55
C TYR A 26 15.78 -1.50 9.05
N ASN A 27 15.84 -0.46 8.22
CA ASN A 27 15.26 0.87 8.49
C ASN A 27 13.81 1.02 7.99
N VAL A 28 13.17 -0.08 7.59
CA VAL A 28 11.73 -0.16 7.32
C VAL A 28 11.24 -1.51 7.79
N ASP A 29 9.97 -1.58 8.15
CA ASP A 29 9.35 -2.84 8.54
C ASP A 29 9.29 -3.81 7.35
N LYS A 30 9.73 -5.04 7.58
CA LYS A 30 9.74 -6.13 6.59
C LYS A 30 8.70 -7.20 6.94
N GLU A 31 8.00 -7.08 8.06
CA GLU A 31 7.00 -8.05 8.49
C GLU A 31 5.68 -7.83 7.77
N MET A 32 5.08 -8.93 7.31
CA MET A 32 3.70 -8.95 6.84
C MET A 32 2.91 -9.83 7.80
N THR A 33 1.82 -9.29 8.34
CA THR A 33 0.91 -10.02 9.23
C THR A 33 -0.36 -10.34 8.45
N LEU A 34 -0.78 -11.60 8.49
CA LEU A 34 -1.99 -12.09 7.83
C LEU A 34 -3.00 -12.58 8.86
N VAL A 35 -4.26 -12.17 8.71
CA VAL A 35 -5.40 -12.80 9.38
C VAL A 35 -6.22 -13.53 8.32
N LYS A 36 -6.36 -14.84 8.49
CA LYS A 36 -7.11 -15.75 7.60
C LYS A 36 -8.51 -15.96 8.18
N PHE A 37 -9.52 -15.80 7.34
CA PHE A 37 -10.91 -16.09 7.69
C PHE A 37 -11.32 -17.42 7.06
N VAL A 38 -11.77 -18.35 7.88
CA VAL A 38 -12.22 -19.69 7.49
C VAL A 38 -13.64 -19.88 8.01
N ASP A 39 -14.51 -20.31 7.12
CA ASP A 39 -15.86 -20.76 7.42
C ASP A 39 -15.88 -22.29 7.55
N ASP A 40 -16.65 -22.82 8.49
CA ASP A 40 -16.71 -24.26 8.76
C ASP A 40 -17.31 -25.07 7.60
N GLU A 41 -18.16 -24.44 6.78
CA GLU A 41 -18.91 -25.08 5.70
C GLU A 41 -18.25 -24.82 4.34
N PHE A 42 -17.75 -23.60 4.11
CA PHE A 42 -17.19 -23.15 2.83
C PHE A 42 -15.66 -23.13 2.80
N GLY A 43 -15.00 -23.37 3.93
CA GLY A 43 -13.55 -23.27 4.03
C GLY A 43 -13.06 -21.81 3.97
N PRO A 44 -11.88 -21.54 3.42
CA PRO A 44 -11.30 -20.19 3.47
C PRO A 44 -12.11 -19.14 2.69
N VAL A 45 -12.56 -18.07 3.36
CA VAL A 45 -13.45 -17.03 2.80
C VAL A 45 -12.78 -15.67 2.61
N GLY A 46 -11.63 -15.42 3.24
CA GLY A 46 -10.93 -14.16 3.02
C GLY A 46 -9.65 -13.99 3.82
N SER A 47 -8.99 -12.85 3.61
CA SER A 47 -7.79 -12.48 4.37
C SER A 47 -7.60 -10.98 4.52
N PHE A 48 -7.00 -10.55 5.64
CA PHE A 48 -6.42 -9.22 5.81
C PHE A 48 -4.90 -9.34 5.90
N ASN A 49 -4.19 -8.48 5.16
CA ASN A 49 -2.74 -8.55 4.97
C ASN A 49 -2.12 -7.19 5.29
N TRP A 50 -1.53 -7.02 6.46
CA TRP A 50 -0.86 -5.77 6.85
C TRP A 50 0.61 -5.80 6.45
N PHE A 51 1.04 -4.77 5.71
CA PHE A 51 2.44 -4.60 5.31
C PHE A 51 2.74 -3.11 5.05
N ALA A 52 3.88 -2.62 5.54
CA ALA A 52 4.28 -1.22 5.39
C ALA A 52 4.86 -0.94 4.00
N THR A 53 4.07 -0.33 3.11
CA THR A 53 4.56 0.24 1.84
C THR A 53 3.53 1.23 1.28
N HIS A 54 3.97 2.40 0.81
CA HIS A 54 3.05 3.37 0.20
C HIS A 54 2.38 2.81 -1.06
N GLY A 55 1.13 3.22 -1.29
CA GLY A 55 0.42 3.02 -2.56
C GLY A 55 0.77 4.12 -3.56
N THR A 56 2.06 4.23 -3.90
CA THR A 56 2.62 5.26 -4.79
C THR A 56 3.55 4.65 -5.84
N SER A 57 3.22 3.46 -6.35
CA SER A 57 3.91 2.89 -7.51
C SER A 57 3.49 3.57 -8.81
N MET A 58 2.21 3.94 -8.91
CA MET A 58 1.70 4.87 -9.91
C MET A 58 2.05 6.30 -9.47
N SER A 59 2.70 7.05 -10.34
CA SER A 59 3.17 8.41 -10.05
C SER A 59 2.04 9.45 -10.16
N ARG A 60 2.33 10.69 -9.75
CA ARG A 60 1.41 11.83 -9.86
C ARG A 60 1.00 12.19 -11.30
N THR A 61 1.69 11.67 -12.31
CA THR A 61 1.36 11.93 -13.73
C THR A 61 0.37 10.92 -14.30
N ASN A 62 0.10 9.81 -13.60
CA ASN A 62 -0.94 8.88 -13.97
C ASN A 62 -2.33 9.54 -13.90
N SER A 63 -3.12 9.39 -14.96
CA SER A 63 -4.50 9.92 -15.03
C SER A 63 -5.58 8.86 -14.78
N LEU A 64 -5.20 7.59 -14.57
CA LEU A 64 -6.13 6.48 -14.40
C LEU A 64 -6.41 6.19 -12.92
N ILE A 65 -7.67 5.93 -12.58
CA ILE A 65 -8.05 5.47 -11.24
C ILE A 65 -7.44 4.09 -10.99
N SER A 66 -6.72 3.93 -9.88
CA SER A 66 -6.03 2.69 -9.53
C SER A 66 -6.06 2.44 -8.03
N GLY A 67 -6.09 1.17 -7.63
CA GLY A 67 -5.82 0.73 -6.26
C GLY A 67 -4.31 0.62 -5.94
N ASP A 68 -3.45 1.00 -6.90
CA ASP A 68 -2.00 0.93 -6.83
C ASP A 68 -1.49 -0.49 -6.50
N ASN A 69 -0.30 -0.62 -5.93
CA ASN A 69 0.35 -1.90 -5.69
C ASN A 69 -0.42 -2.78 -4.69
N LYS A 70 -1.12 -2.20 -3.71
CA LYS A 70 -1.96 -2.93 -2.75
C LYS A 70 -3.25 -3.42 -3.39
N GLY A 71 -3.87 -2.63 -4.27
CA GLY A 71 -5.01 -3.05 -5.07
C GLY A 71 -4.64 -4.15 -6.05
N ALA A 72 -3.46 -4.07 -6.69
CA ALA A 72 -2.94 -5.14 -7.53
C ALA A 72 -2.72 -6.42 -6.71
N ALA A 73 -2.12 -6.34 -5.51
CA ALA A 73 -1.94 -7.48 -4.62
C ALA A 73 -3.28 -8.12 -4.19
N ALA A 74 -4.27 -7.30 -3.83
CA ALA A 74 -5.61 -7.77 -3.50
C ALA A 74 -6.23 -8.54 -4.67
N ARG A 75 -6.16 -7.95 -5.87
CA ARG A 75 -6.69 -8.58 -7.09
C ARG A 75 -5.98 -9.89 -7.41
N PHE A 76 -4.65 -9.95 -7.31
CA PHE A 76 -3.90 -11.19 -7.52
C PHE A 76 -4.27 -12.28 -6.51
N MET A 77 -4.50 -11.91 -5.25
CA MET A 77 -4.93 -12.86 -4.22
C MET A 77 -6.36 -13.38 -4.48
N GLU A 78 -7.28 -12.52 -4.92
CA GLU A 78 -8.63 -12.91 -5.30
C GLU A 78 -8.65 -13.84 -6.52
N ASP A 79 -7.89 -13.49 -7.57
CA ASP A 79 -7.76 -14.34 -8.76
C ASP A 79 -7.09 -15.68 -8.43
N TRP A 80 -6.08 -15.69 -7.55
CA TRP A 80 -5.41 -16.89 -7.05
C TRP A 80 -6.38 -17.81 -6.29
N ALA A 81 -7.20 -17.23 -5.41
CA ALA A 81 -8.22 -17.96 -4.65
C ALA A 81 -9.27 -18.60 -5.58
N GLU A 82 -9.68 -17.90 -6.64
CA GLU A 82 -10.62 -18.44 -7.62
C GLU A 82 -10.06 -19.61 -8.45
N GLN A 83 -8.74 -19.65 -8.67
CA GLN A 83 -8.04 -20.66 -9.48
C GLN A 83 -7.61 -21.89 -8.69
N ASN A 84 -7.20 -21.75 -7.43
CA ASN A 84 -6.72 -22.87 -6.60
C ASN A 84 -7.85 -23.72 -5.99
N GLY A 85 -9.08 -23.58 -6.49
CA GLY A 85 -10.18 -24.46 -6.12
C GLY A 85 -10.62 -24.35 -4.67
N LEU A 86 -10.46 -23.18 -4.03
CA LEU A 86 -11.19 -22.91 -2.78
C LEU A 86 -12.69 -23.18 -3.03
N PRO A 87 -13.40 -23.88 -2.13
CA PRO A 87 -14.63 -24.59 -2.47
C PRO A 87 -15.64 -23.69 -3.20
N LYS A 88 -15.84 -23.99 -4.49
CA LYS A 88 -17.02 -23.52 -5.24
C LYS A 88 -18.10 -24.57 -5.04
N GLN A 89 -19.31 -24.16 -4.64
CA GLN A 89 -20.45 -25.08 -4.63
C GLN A 89 -20.60 -25.69 -6.04
N THR A 90 -20.53 -27.02 -6.10
CA THR A 90 -20.60 -27.81 -7.32
C THR A 90 -21.95 -27.62 -8.01
N GLY A 91 -21.94 -26.91 -9.14
CA GLY A 91 -22.95 -27.04 -10.19
C GLY A 91 -22.32 -27.77 -11.37
N HIS A 92 -22.85 -28.95 -11.69
CA HIS A 92 -22.39 -29.84 -12.75
C HIS A 92 -21.93 -29.16 -14.05
N ALA A 93 -20.71 -29.47 -14.49
CA ALA A 93 -20.38 -29.66 -15.90
C ALA A 93 -19.21 -30.64 -16.02
N ASN A 94 -19.33 -31.54 -17.01
CA ASN A 94 -18.57 -32.78 -17.18
C ASN A 94 -17.06 -32.59 -17.32
N SER A 95 -16.37 -33.66 -16.92
CA SER A 95 -14.96 -33.96 -17.18
C SER A 95 -14.65 -33.94 -18.67
N ASP A 96 -13.47 -33.45 -19.04
CA ASP A 96 -12.52 -34.22 -19.83
C ASP A 96 -11.09 -33.66 -19.71
N ASP A 97 -10.18 -34.62 -19.55
CA ASP A 97 -8.76 -34.66 -19.89
C ASP A 97 -7.67 -34.12 -18.93
N PHE A 98 -6.67 -35.00 -18.74
CA PHE A 98 -5.57 -34.95 -17.79
C PHE A 98 -4.25 -34.85 -18.57
N GLY A 99 -3.47 -33.78 -18.39
CA GLY A 99 -2.13 -33.71 -18.99
C GLY A 99 -1.35 -32.42 -18.78
N SER A 100 -0.24 -32.54 -18.03
CA SER A 100 0.91 -31.62 -17.90
C SER A 100 0.73 -30.33 -17.09
N LEU A 101 1.63 -30.11 -16.12
CA LEU A 101 1.84 -28.85 -15.42
C LEU A 101 2.18 -27.74 -16.43
N HIS A 102 1.15 -27.07 -16.91
CA HIS A 102 1.25 -25.77 -17.52
C HIS A 102 0.14 -24.93 -16.90
N LEU A 103 0.53 -23.96 -16.08
CA LEU A 103 -0.35 -22.85 -15.69
C LEU A 103 -1.06 -22.41 -16.98
N PRO A 104 -2.39 -22.58 -17.12
CA PRO A 104 -3.05 -22.06 -18.30
C PRO A 104 -2.80 -20.56 -18.26
N ARG A 105 -2.08 -20.06 -19.27
CA ARG A 105 -2.08 -18.65 -19.66
C ARG A 105 -3.55 -18.27 -19.88
N ARG A 106 -4.25 -17.91 -18.80
CA ARG A 106 -5.29 -16.89 -18.86
C ARG A 106 -4.57 -15.54 -18.79
N VAL A 107 -3.69 -15.36 -19.76
CA VAL A 107 -3.30 -14.03 -20.22
C VAL A 107 -4.60 -13.51 -20.81
N SER A 108 -5.30 -12.68 -20.05
CA SER A 108 -6.05 -11.62 -20.68
C SER A 108 -5.07 -10.96 -21.63
N THR A 109 -5.26 -11.14 -22.94
CA THR A 109 -4.50 -10.53 -24.02
C THR A 109 -4.75 -9.02 -24.03
N ILE A 110 -4.41 -8.34 -22.95
CA ILE A 110 -4.37 -6.88 -22.83
C ILE A 110 -2.94 -6.51 -22.44
N ILE A 111 -1.97 -6.90 -23.26
CA ILE A 111 -0.71 -6.17 -23.42
C ILE A 111 -0.26 -6.34 -24.89
N PRO A 112 -0.69 -5.47 -25.82
CA PRO A 112 0.14 -5.09 -26.97
C PRO A 112 1.18 -4.03 -26.54
N GLU A 113 2.11 -3.70 -27.41
CA GLU A 113 3.25 -2.81 -27.18
C GLU A 113 2.90 -1.44 -26.53
N PRO A 114 3.86 -0.79 -25.82
CA PRO A 114 3.62 0.30 -24.87
C PRO A 114 2.87 1.53 -25.41
N ASP A 115 2.91 1.79 -26.71
CA ASP A 115 2.37 3.02 -27.32
C ASP A 115 0.91 2.90 -27.80
N GLU A 116 0.31 1.70 -27.79
CA GLU A 116 -1.10 1.48 -28.19
C GLU A 116 -2.07 1.40 -26.99
N ILE A 117 -1.58 1.24 -25.76
CA ILE A 117 -2.40 0.89 -24.59
C ILE A 117 -3.17 2.08 -23.99
N THR A 118 -2.65 3.31 -24.09
CA THR A 118 -3.22 4.45 -23.36
C THR A 118 -4.63 4.80 -23.82
N ASP A 119 -4.92 4.70 -25.13
CA ASP A 119 -6.23 5.08 -25.68
C ASP A 119 -7.28 4.01 -25.41
N ASP A 120 -6.95 2.72 -25.54
CA ASP A 120 -7.89 1.62 -25.31
C ASP A 120 -8.31 1.51 -23.84
N LEU A 121 -7.36 1.67 -22.91
CA LEU A 121 -7.68 1.69 -21.48
C LEU A 121 -8.49 2.92 -21.09
N MET A 122 -8.21 4.09 -21.68
CA MET A 122 -9.00 5.30 -21.50
C MET A 122 -10.42 5.13 -22.05
N GLN A 123 -10.57 4.49 -23.22
CA GLN A 123 -11.86 4.24 -23.83
C GLN A 123 -12.68 3.22 -23.02
N LEU A 124 -12.04 2.16 -22.53
CA LEU A 124 -12.66 1.20 -21.64
C LEU A 124 -13.07 1.84 -20.30
N ALA A 125 -12.20 2.64 -19.68
CA ALA A 125 -12.50 3.40 -18.48
C ALA A 125 -13.69 4.35 -18.69
N SER A 126 -13.75 5.04 -19.83
CA SER A 126 -14.84 5.93 -20.22
C SER A 126 -16.19 5.21 -20.39
N SER A 127 -16.17 3.91 -20.67
CA SER A 127 -17.37 3.09 -20.83
C SER A 127 -18.05 2.76 -19.49
N TYR A 128 -17.33 2.84 -18.37
CA TYR A 128 -17.89 2.66 -17.04
C TYR A 128 -18.59 3.94 -16.57
N LYS A 129 -19.92 3.92 -16.50
CA LYS A 129 -20.68 5.02 -15.87
C LYS A 129 -20.53 4.97 -14.35
N ALA A 130 -20.09 6.08 -13.76
CA ALA A 130 -20.08 6.27 -12.31
C ALA A 130 -21.47 5.96 -11.76
N SER A 131 -21.56 5.06 -10.78
CA SER A 131 -22.83 4.50 -10.28
C SER A 131 -23.69 5.50 -9.50
N GLY A 132 -23.25 6.77 -9.39
CA GLY A 132 -23.99 7.87 -8.78
C GLY A 132 -24.47 7.50 -7.39
N GLY A 133 -23.62 7.71 -6.38
CA GLY A 133 -23.90 7.33 -4.99
C GLY A 133 -25.34 7.64 -4.59
N ARG A 134 -26.16 6.60 -4.43
CA ARG A 134 -27.54 6.73 -3.98
C ARG A 134 -27.53 6.92 -2.47
N ILE A 135 -28.11 8.02 -1.99
CA ILE A 135 -28.44 8.18 -0.57
C ILE A 135 -29.48 7.11 -0.23
N LEU A 136 -29.06 6.09 0.51
CA LEU A 136 -29.94 5.02 0.97
C LEU A 136 -30.75 5.55 2.16
N ALA A 137 -32.03 5.81 1.92
CA ALA A 137 -32.99 6.03 3.00
C ALA A 137 -32.97 4.84 3.95
N SER A 138 -32.84 5.15 5.24
CA SER A 138 -32.74 4.24 6.37
C SER A 138 -33.80 3.13 6.32
N SER A 139 -33.42 1.97 5.79
CA SER A 139 -34.23 0.75 5.88
C SER A 139 -33.31 -0.45 6.05
N ASN A 140 -33.24 -0.94 7.30
CA ASN A 140 -32.74 -2.24 7.75
C ASN A 140 -31.60 -2.84 6.91
N ILE A 141 -30.40 -2.27 7.08
CA ILE A 141 -29.10 -2.72 6.55
C ILE A 141 -28.89 -4.23 6.72
N THR A 142 -29.40 -4.81 7.81
CA THR A 142 -29.26 -6.24 8.14
C THR A 142 -30.03 -7.21 7.23
N ARG A 143 -31.11 -6.77 6.55
CA ARG A 143 -31.97 -7.71 5.79
C ARG A 143 -31.61 -7.82 4.31
N ARG A 144 -30.91 -6.84 3.72
CA ARG A 144 -30.65 -6.80 2.27
C ARG A 144 -29.36 -7.49 1.84
N ILE A 145 -28.48 -7.84 2.77
CA ILE A 145 -27.26 -8.63 2.47
C ILE A 145 -27.61 -10.09 2.09
N ARG A 146 -28.82 -10.58 2.43
CA ARG A 146 -29.17 -12.00 2.27
C ARG A 146 -30.09 -12.35 1.09
N ASN A 147 -30.44 -11.43 0.20
CA ASN A 147 -31.32 -11.79 -0.91
C ASN A 147 -31.04 -10.97 -2.17
N THR A 148 -30.24 -11.56 -3.08
CA THR A 148 -30.49 -11.76 -4.53
C THR A 148 -29.18 -12.02 -5.29
N GLN A 149 -28.44 -13.07 -4.94
CA GLN A 149 -27.56 -13.77 -5.86
C GLN A 149 -27.38 -15.19 -5.34
N LYS A 150 -27.62 -16.20 -6.19
CA LYS A 150 -27.33 -17.60 -5.87
C LYS A 150 -25.93 -17.72 -5.25
N ASN A 151 -25.85 -18.39 -4.11
CA ASN A 151 -24.71 -18.57 -3.21
C ASN A 151 -23.39 -18.96 -3.91
N ASN A 152 -22.61 -17.97 -4.33
CA ASN A 152 -21.16 -18.11 -4.47
C ASN A 152 -20.53 -17.12 -3.49
N ALA A 153 -20.18 -17.57 -2.29
CA ALA A 153 -19.33 -16.80 -1.41
C ALA A 153 -18.03 -16.48 -2.17
N LYS A 154 -17.77 -15.19 -2.41
CA LYS A 154 -16.55 -14.77 -3.08
C LYS A 154 -15.46 -14.59 -2.03
N PHE A 155 -14.29 -15.12 -2.33
CA PHE A 155 -13.11 -14.84 -1.53
C PHE A 155 -12.78 -13.35 -1.60
N VAL A 156 -12.53 -12.72 -0.45
CA VAL A 156 -12.15 -11.30 -0.38
C VAL A 156 -10.78 -11.16 0.29
N SER A 157 -9.89 -10.41 -0.33
CA SER A 157 -8.57 -10.11 0.24
C SER A 157 -8.33 -8.61 0.36
N ALA A 158 -7.98 -8.15 1.56
CA ALA A 158 -7.58 -6.77 1.78
C ALA A 158 -6.08 -6.68 2.07
N PHE A 159 -5.40 -5.74 1.43
CA PHE A 159 -4.02 -5.37 1.74
C PHE A 159 -4.01 -4.03 2.47
N CYS A 160 -3.73 -4.09 3.76
CA CYS A 160 -3.83 -2.98 4.68
C CYS A 160 -2.48 -2.26 4.82
N GLN A 161 -2.54 -0.98 5.18
CA GLN A 161 -1.36 -0.23 5.62
C GLN A 161 -1.02 -0.54 7.08
N SER A 162 0.26 -0.51 7.39
CA SER A 162 0.79 -0.42 8.76
C SER A 162 1.50 0.93 8.92
N ASN A 163 2.66 0.95 9.58
CA ASN A 163 3.59 2.07 9.72
C ASN A 163 4.36 2.39 8.41
N CYS A 164 3.67 2.85 7.37
CA CYS A 164 4.29 3.10 6.06
C CYS A 164 4.86 4.51 5.84
N GLY A 165 4.82 5.41 6.82
CA GLY A 165 5.05 6.87 6.65
C GLY A 165 6.29 7.27 5.83
N ASP A 166 7.40 6.56 6.00
CA ASP A 166 8.68 6.75 5.32
C ASP A 166 9.05 5.59 4.38
N VAL A 167 8.10 4.72 4.03
CA VAL A 167 8.32 3.53 3.18
C VAL A 167 7.76 3.73 1.78
N SER A 168 8.64 3.77 0.78
CA SER A 168 8.33 3.89 -0.63
C SER A 168 8.33 2.53 -1.34
N PRO A 169 7.39 2.26 -2.28
CA PRO A 169 7.45 1.08 -3.15
C PRO A 169 8.49 1.21 -4.28
N ASN A 170 9.12 2.38 -4.43
CA ASN A 170 10.09 2.68 -5.47
C ASN A 170 11.50 2.19 -5.09
N VAL A 171 11.63 0.87 -5.03
CA VAL A 171 12.75 0.14 -4.41
C VAL A 171 14.11 0.30 -5.10
N LEU A 172 14.18 0.82 -6.33
CA LEU A 172 15.46 1.07 -6.99
C LEU A 172 16.19 2.29 -6.39
N GLY A 173 15.49 3.12 -5.62
CA GLY A 173 16.02 4.34 -5.03
C GLY A 173 15.61 5.60 -5.80
N ALA A 174 16.09 6.75 -5.34
CA ALA A 174 15.76 8.06 -5.89
C ALA A 174 16.89 8.62 -6.75
N PHE A 175 16.55 9.06 -7.95
CA PHE A 175 17.50 9.54 -8.95
C PHE A 175 17.00 10.83 -9.62
N CYS A 176 17.97 11.60 -10.08
CA CYS A 176 17.75 12.79 -10.88
C CYS A 176 17.33 12.42 -12.29
N ILE A 177 16.19 12.94 -12.75
CA ILE A 177 15.64 12.60 -14.08
C ILE A 177 16.49 13.15 -15.24
N ASP A 178 17.28 14.20 -15.00
CA ASP A 178 18.13 14.87 -15.99
C ASP A 178 19.51 14.20 -16.14
N THR A 179 20.12 13.77 -15.03
CA THR A 179 21.50 13.28 -14.98
C THR A 179 21.61 11.78 -14.71
N ASN A 180 20.52 11.12 -14.28
CA ASN A 180 20.51 9.73 -13.77
C ASN A 180 21.41 9.47 -12.55
N LEU A 181 21.93 10.52 -11.91
CA LEU A 181 22.69 10.37 -10.67
C LEU A 181 21.73 10.18 -9.48
N PRO A 182 22.18 9.51 -8.39
CA PRO A 182 21.41 9.46 -7.15
C PRO A 182 21.10 10.87 -6.63
N CYS A 183 19.90 11.05 -6.07
CA CYS A 183 19.55 12.32 -5.43
C CYS A 183 20.39 12.60 -4.19
N ASP A 184 20.43 13.87 -3.76
CA ASP A 184 20.97 14.24 -2.46
C ASP A 184 20.27 13.50 -1.32
N PHE A 185 21.07 12.90 -0.45
CA PHE A 185 20.61 12.01 0.63
C PHE A 185 19.77 12.73 1.69
N ASN A 186 20.10 14.00 1.99
CA ASN A 186 19.46 14.73 3.09
C ASN A 186 18.20 15.46 2.64
N HIS A 187 18.24 16.06 1.44
CA HIS A 187 17.21 17.00 0.99
C HIS A 187 16.36 16.46 -0.16
N SER A 188 16.68 15.28 -0.71
CA SER A 188 16.01 14.70 -1.88
C SER A 188 16.00 15.67 -3.07
N THR A 189 17.18 16.23 -3.41
CA THR A 189 17.31 17.22 -4.48
C THR A 189 18.34 16.83 -5.53
N CYS A 190 18.22 17.45 -6.69
CA CYS A 190 19.14 17.38 -7.82
C CYS A 190 19.52 18.81 -8.19
N ASN A 191 20.79 19.17 -8.10
CA ASN A 191 21.25 20.55 -8.28
C ASN A 191 20.48 21.56 -7.39
N GLY A 192 20.12 21.14 -6.17
CA GLY A 192 19.38 21.95 -5.20
C GLY A 192 17.86 22.01 -5.40
N LYS A 193 17.33 21.34 -6.42
CA LYS A 193 15.89 21.30 -6.75
C LYS A 193 15.28 19.93 -6.46
N ASN A 194 14.13 19.89 -5.79
CA ASN A 194 13.41 18.64 -5.50
C ASN A 194 12.65 18.11 -6.71
N GLU A 195 12.21 18.97 -7.63
CA GLU A 195 11.31 18.61 -8.74
C GLU A 195 11.92 17.61 -9.73
N LEU A 196 13.24 17.42 -9.69
CA LEU A 196 13.95 16.50 -10.55
C LEU A 196 14.28 15.17 -9.85
N CYS A 197 14.07 15.06 -8.54
CA CYS A 197 14.40 13.87 -7.76
C CYS A 197 13.19 12.92 -7.65
N TYR A 198 13.26 11.78 -8.34
CA TYR A 198 12.19 10.78 -8.34
C TYR A 198 12.67 9.40 -7.90
N GLY A 199 11.87 8.76 -7.06
CA GLY A 199 11.95 7.34 -6.75
C GLY A 199 11.62 6.51 -7.98
N ARG A 200 12.38 5.44 -8.21
CA ARG A 200 12.16 4.51 -9.32
C ARG A 200 11.67 3.15 -8.84
N GLY A 201 10.52 2.75 -9.36
CA GLY A 201 9.98 1.41 -9.17
C GLY A 201 10.79 0.34 -9.92
N PRO A 202 10.58 -0.94 -9.59
CA PRO A 202 11.35 -2.04 -10.18
C PRO A 202 11.05 -2.27 -11.68
N GLY A 203 9.97 -1.69 -12.21
CA GLY A 203 9.62 -1.72 -13.62
C GLY A 203 9.99 -0.43 -14.37
N TYR A 204 10.75 0.49 -13.76
CA TYR A 204 11.12 1.78 -14.36
C TYR A 204 11.65 1.61 -15.80
N PRO A 205 11.22 2.45 -16.76
CA PRO A 205 10.38 3.64 -16.58
C PRO A 205 8.87 3.37 -16.53
N ASN A 206 8.43 2.11 -16.58
CA ASN A 206 7.02 1.74 -16.59
C ASN A 206 6.44 1.62 -15.15
N GLU A 207 5.58 2.56 -14.78
CA GLU A 207 4.91 2.59 -13.48
C GLU A 207 3.83 1.50 -13.32
N PHE A 208 3.17 1.08 -14.40
CA PHE A 208 2.22 -0.05 -14.38
C PHE A 208 2.96 -1.35 -14.07
N GLU A 209 4.11 -1.56 -14.69
CA GLU A 209 4.94 -2.74 -14.43
C GLU A 209 5.53 -2.69 -13.01
N SER A 210 5.95 -1.52 -12.54
CA SER A 210 6.38 -1.33 -11.16
C SER A 210 5.26 -1.69 -10.17
N THR A 211 4.05 -1.21 -10.43
CA THR A 211 2.84 -1.51 -9.64
C THR A 211 2.54 -3.00 -9.61
N ARG A 212 2.60 -3.67 -10.78
CA ARG A 212 2.41 -5.11 -10.92
C ARG A 212 3.46 -5.90 -10.14
N ILE A 213 4.74 -5.55 -10.24
CA ILE A 213 5.85 -6.24 -9.55
C ILE A 213 5.70 -6.10 -8.04
N ILE A 214 5.49 -4.88 -7.52
CA ILE A 214 5.35 -4.66 -6.07
C ILE A 214 4.07 -5.31 -5.53
N GLY A 215 2.97 -5.25 -6.27
CA GLY A 215 1.75 -5.97 -5.93
C GLY A 215 1.95 -7.48 -5.89
N ASN A 216 2.65 -8.04 -6.88
CA ASN A 216 2.97 -9.47 -6.93
C ASN A 216 3.87 -9.92 -5.76
N ARG A 217 4.86 -9.11 -5.37
CA ARG A 217 5.70 -9.38 -4.19
C ARG A 217 4.88 -9.46 -2.90
N GLN A 218 3.93 -8.54 -2.72
CA GLN A 218 3.01 -8.56 -1.58
C GLN A 218 2.08 -9.79 -1.63
N PHE A 219 1.46 -10.05 -2.79
CA PHE A 219 0.59 -11.20 -3.02
C PHE A 219 1.29 -12.53 -2.72
N LEU A 220 2.48 -12.76 -3.27
CA LEU A 220 3.21 -14.02 -3.08
C LEU A 220 3.48 -14.28 -1.59
N LYS A 221 3.83 -13.25 -0.83
CA LYS A 221 4.02 -13.41 0.61
C LYS A 221 2.71 -13.65 1.35
N ALA A 222 1.62 -12.99 0.95
CA ALA A 222 0.31 -13.23 1.52
C ALA A 222 -0.18 -14.65 1.25
N ALA A 223 -0.04 -15.16 0.03
CA ALA A 223 -0.41 -16.53 -0.33
C ALA A 223 0.41 -17.58 0.46
N ASP A 224 1.72 -17.35 0.62
CA ASP A 224 2.60 -18.17 1.47
C ASP A 224 2.11 -18.21 2.93
N LEU A 225 1.84 -17.04 3.53
CA LEU A 225 1.31 -16.94 4.89
C LEU A 225 -0.08 -17.59 5.01
N PHE A 226 -0.94 -17.42 4.00
CA PHE A 226 -2.30 -17.95 4.00
C PHE A 226 -2.33 -19.48 3.98
N ASN A 227 -1.41 -20.09 3.24
CA ASN A 227 -1.26 -21.53 3.13
C ASN A 227 -0.56 -22.15 4.35
N SER A 228 0.33 -21.40 5.01
CA SER A 228 1.08 -21.85 6.19
C SER A 228 0.43 -21.49 7.55
N ALA A 229 -0.58 -20.62 7.54
CA ALA A 229 -1.30 -20.22 8.76
C ALA A 229 -1.90 -21.43 9.48
N SER A 230 -1.53 -21.59 10.75
CA SER A 230 -1.92 -22.72 11.61
C SER A 230 -2.36 -22.32 13.02
N GLU A 231 -2.01 -21.11 13.46
CA GLU A 231 -2.45 -20.58 14.76
C GLU A 231 -3.88 -20.06 14.66
N GLU A 232 -4.79 -20.67 15.42
CA GLU A 232 -6.17 -20.22 15.54
C GLU A 232 -6.28 -19.08 16.56
N LEU A 233 -6.82 -17.94 16.14
CA LEU A 233 -7.07 -16.81 17.03
C LEU A 233 -8.29 -17.10 17.92
N GLN A 234 -8.04 -17.30 19.21
CA GLN A 234 -9.08 -17.54 20.21
C GLN A 234 -9.13 -16.37 21.20
N GLY A 235 -10.33 -15.99 21.63
CA GLY A 235 -10.51 -14.94 22.63
C GLY A 235 -11.80 -14.16 22.47
N LYS A 236 -11.97 -13.18 23.36
CA LYS A 236 -13.09 -12.23 23.27
C LYS A 236 -12.73 -11.12 22.29
N VAL A 237 -13.70 -10.73 21.47
CA VAL A 237 -13.61 -9.48 20.71
C VAL A 237 -13.85 -8.33 21.68
N ASP A 238 -12.93 -7.38 21.69
CA ASP A 238 -13.02 -6.17 22.50
C ASP A 238 -12.65 -4.94 21.66
N TYR A 239 -13.14 -3.75 22.04
CA TYR A 239 -12.80 -2.51 21.37
C TYR A 239 -12.70 -1.36 22.38
N ARG A 240 -11.79 -0.42 22.11
CA ARG A 240 -11.67 0.85 22.84
C ARG A 240 -11.62 1.98 21.82
N HIS A 241 -12.31 3.06 22.13
CA HIS A 241 -12.39 4.24 21.29
C HIS A 241 -12.47 5.47 22.17
N THR A 242 -11.72 6.51 21.82
CA THR A 242 -11.78 7.81 22.50
C THR A 242 -11.56 8.92 21.49
N TYR A 243 -12.24 10.05 21.70
CA TYR A 243 -11.87 11.30 21.06
C TYR A 243 -10.91 12.04 21.99
N LEU A 244 -9.85 12.61 21.43
CA LEU A 244 -8.82 13.32 22.17
C LEU A 244 -8.51 14.63 21.45
N ASP A 245 -8.38 15.71 22.22
CA ASP A 245 -7.90 16.98 21.72
C ASP A 245 -6.36 16.98 21.70
N PHE A 246 -5.79 16.94 20.50
CA PHE A 246 -4.35 16.92 20.28
C PHE A 246 -3.74 18.34 20.18
N SER A 247 -4.52 19.41 20.31
CA SER A 247 -3.99 20.77 20.19
C SER A 247 -3.16 21.23 21.40
N GLN A 248 -3.31 20.55 22.55
CA GLN A 248 -2.71 20.94 23.83
C GLN A 248 -2.56 19.75 24.81
N LEU A 249 -2.44 18.54 24.29
CA LEU A 249 -2.32 17.31 25.07
C LEU A 249 -1.03 17.32 25.89
N GLU A 250 -1.14 17.12 27.20
CA GLU A 250 0.00 17.01 28.09
C GLU A 250 0.64 15.63 28.00
N VAL A 251 1.96 15.59 27.79
CA VAL A 251 2.75 14.37 27.61
C VAL A 251 3.94 14.40 28.56
N SER A 252 4.09 13.34 29.37
CA SER A 252 5.26 13.16 30.21
C SER A 252 6.39 12.50 29.42
N VAL A 253 7.54 13.17 29.29
CA VAL A 253 8.71 12.67 28.56
C VAL A 253 9.93 12.59 29.47
N SER A 254 10.77 11.58 29.25
CA SER A 254 12.04 11.43 29.97
C SER A 254 13.06 12.44 29.47
N THR A 255 13.74 13.11 30.39
CA THR A 255 14.84 14.04 30.09
C THR A 255 16.17 13.29 29.95
N SER A 256 17.12 13.88 29.22
CA SER A 256 18.47 13.34 29.05
C SER A 256 19.25 13.20 30.36
N THR A 257 18.82 13.88 31.44
CA THR A 257 19.40 13.80 32.78
C THR A 257 18.69 12.80 33.71
N GLY A 258 17.70 12.03 33.21
CA GLY A 258 17.01 10.98 33.96
C GLY A 258 15.79 11.43 34.78
N GLY A 259 15.41 12.71 34.71
CA GLY A 259 14.13 13.21 35.26
C GLY A 259 12.97 13.10 34.27
N GLN A 260 11.74 13.36 34.72
CA GLN A 260 10.57 13.53 33.83
C GLN A 260 10.23 15.01 33.66
N GLN A 261 9.86 15.41 32.45
CA GLN A 261 9.28 16.72 32.16
C GLN A 261 7.92 16.55 31.49
N VAL A 262 6.98 17.43 31.81
CA VAL A 262 5.69 17.50 31.12
C VAL A 262 5.79 18.53 30.00
N VAL A 263 5.52 18.10 28.78
CA VAL A 263 5.45 18.95 27.58
C VAL A 263 4.03 18.93 27.02
N LYS A 264 3.73 19.83 26.09
CA LYS A 264 2.42 19.89 25.41
C LYS A 264 2.57 19.66 23.92
N THR A 265 1.60 18.99 23.32
CA THR A 265 1.43 19.03 21.86
C THR A 265 1.02 20.44 21.43
N CYS A 266 1.19 20.72 20.14
CA CYS A 266 0.84 22.02 19.55
C CYS A 266 -0.42 21.89 18.67
N PRO A 267 -1.13 23.00 18.40
CA PRO A 267 -2.08 23.06 17.29
C PRO A 267 -1.42 22.64 15.97
N ALA A 268 -2.22 22.08 15.06
CA ALA A 268 -1.71 21.59 13.79
C ALA A 268 -1.06 22.72 12.97
N ALA A 269 0.17 22.47 12.51
CA ALA A 269 0.94 23.33 11.63
C ALA A 269 1.75 22.47 10.64
N MET A 270 2.04 23.01 9.46
CA MET A 270 2.86 22.34 8.45
C MET A 270 4.14 23.13 8.21
N GLY A 271 5.28 22.47 8.37
CA GLY A 271 6.59 23.06 8.10
C GLY A 271 6.91 23.17 6.61
N PHE A 272 8.02 23.82 6.28
CA PHE A 272 8.44 24.11 4.90
C PHE A 272 8.53 22.87 4.03
N SER A 273 9.13 21.81 4.56
CA SER A 273 9.30 20.55 3.82
C SER A 273 7.98 19.87 3.47
N PHE A 274 6.83 20.28 4.01
CA PHE A 274 5.53 19.79 3.53
C PHE A 274 5.34 20.10 2.03
N ALA A 275 5.67 21.33 1.62
CA ALA A 275 5.55 21.76 0.23
C ALA A 275 6.61 21.14 -0.69
N ALA A 276 7.67 20.55 -0.12
CA ALA A 276 8.70 19.84 -0.88
C ALA A 276 8.24 18.47 -1.41
N GLY A 277 7.14 17.92 -0.90
CA GLY A 277 6.70 16.56 -1.24
C GLY A 277 7.74 15.51 -0.86
N THR A 278 7.79 14.41 -1.61
CA THR A 278 8.73 13.31 -1.38
C THR A 278 9.36 12.85 -2.69
N THR A 279 10.30 11.90 -2.64
CA THR A 279 10.82 11.26 -3.86
C THR A 279 9.75 10.49 -4.65
N ASP A 280 8.63 10.09 -4.03
CA ASP A 280 7.53 9.41 -4.72
C ASP A 280 6.60 10.38 -5.49
N GLY A 281 6.77 11.67 -5.23
CA GLY A 281 5.95 12.75 -5.76
C GLY A 281 6.50 14.06 -5.24
N PRO A 282 7.51 14.64 -5.92
CA PRO A 282 8.13 15.86 -5.45
C PRO A 282 7.12 17.00 -5.56
N GLY A 283 7.29 17.96 -4.65
CA GLY A 283 6.52 19.19 -4.59
C GLY A 283 6.87 20.16 -5.71
N ALA A 284 6.76 21.45 -5.43
CA ALA A 284 7.06 22.52 -6.39
C ALA A 284 7.65 23.73 -5.67
N PHE A 285 8.13 24.73 -6.43
CA PHE A 285 8.54 26.06 -5.96
C PHE A 285 9.79 26.06 -5.06
N ASP A 286 10.83 25.30 -5.44
CA ASP A 286 12.15 25.26 -4.79
C ASP A 286 12.15 24.83 -3.31
N PHE A 287 11.02 24.33 -2.79
CA PHE A 287 10.96 23.74 -1.46
C PHE A 287 11.78 22.46 -1.40
N LYS A 288 12.45 22.20 -0.28
CA LYS A 288 13.30 21.03 -0.08
C LYS A 288 13.00 20.33 1.24
N GLN A 289 13.20 19.02 1.26
CA GLN A 289 13.10 18.25 2.50
C GLN A 289 14.27 18.64 3.42
N GLY A 290 14.04 18.62 4.73
CA GLY A 290 15.05 19.01 5.71
C GLY A 290 15.32 20.52 5.80
N ASP A 291 14.43 21.36 5.26
CA ASP A 291 14.54 22.82 5.42
C ASP A 291 14.14 23.22 6.84
N ASP A 292 15.03 23.93 7.54
CA ASP A 292 14.87 24.41 8.90
C ASP A 292 14.36 25.86 8.97
N LYS A 293 14.15 26.51 7.81
CA LYS A 293 13.63 27.88 7.75
C LYS A 293 12.15 27.93 8.12
N VAL A 294 11.80 28.98 8.86
CA VAL A 294 10.42 29.35 9.19
C VAL A 294 10.07 30.61 8.41
N TRP A 295 9.03 30.58 7.58
CA TRP A 295 8.43 31.81 7.07
C TRP A 295 7.14 32.11 7.82
N TYR A 296 7.04 33.35 8.26
CA TYR A 296 5.78 33.92 8.69
C TYR A 296 5.05 34.38 7.43
N ILE A 297 3.88 33.79 7.15
CA ILE A 297 2.95 34.38 6.20
C ILE A 297 2.41 35.63 6.90
N SER A 298 2.90 36.80 6.51
CA SER A 298 2.36 38.11 6.91
C SER A 298 1.21 38.50 6.00
#